data_AF-A0A165WZV2-F1
#
_entry.id   AF-A0A165WZV2-F1
#
_cell.length_a   1.000
_cell.length_b   1.000
_cell.length_c   1.000
_cell.angle_alpha   90.00
_cell.angle_beta   90.00
_cell.angle_gamma   90.00
#
_symmetry.space_group_name_H-M   'P 1'
#
loop_
_entity.id
_entity.type
_entity.pdbx_description
1 polymer ?
#
loop_
_entity_poly.entity_id
_entity_poly.type
_entity_poly.pdbx_seq_one_letter_code
_entity_poly.pdbx_strand_id
1 'polypeptide(L)'
;PGVRAFGLHALHTLALAHDAIIEARAFQTYYANQGRRADPKLADGDLVYVSTTNLKLPKGRATKLLPKYVGPYPIVKEHGE
;
A
#
# COMPACT_ATOMS: atom_id res chain seq x y z
N PRO A 1 -14.50 8.92 -51.45
CA PRO A 1 -14.49 7.73 -50.57
C PRO A 1 -13.58 7.85 -49.33
N GLY A 2 -12.34 8.35 -49.48
CA GLY A 2 -11.33 8.39 -48.40
C GLY A 2 -11.65 9.29 -47.19
N VAL A 3 -12.22 10.48 -47.40
CA VAL A 3 -12.55 11.41 -46.29
C VAL A 3 -13.59 10.83 -45.34
N ARG A 4 -14.61 10.13 -45.88
CA ARG A 4 -15.64 9.48 -45.07
C ARG A 4 -15.06 8.29 -44.28
N ALA A 5 -14.18 7.51 -44.90
CA ALA A 5 -13.48 6.41 -44.22
C ALA A 5 -12.59 6.93 -43.07
N PHE A 6 -11.89 8.05 -43.29
CA PHE A 6 -11.11 8.72 -42.25
C PHE A 6 -11.98 9.20 -41.08
N GLY A 7 -13.11 9.84 -41.37
CA GLY A 7 -14.05 10.28 -40.32
C GLY A 7 -14.60 9.11 -39.49
N LEU A 8 -14.97 8.01 -40.14
CA LEU A 8 -15.43 6.79 -39.46
C LEU A 8 -14.33 6.18 -38.59
N HIS A 9 -13.09 6.13 -39.10
CA HIS A 9 -11.94 5.65 -38.35
C HIS A 9 -11.68 6.52 -37.11
N ALA A 10 -11.72 7.85 -37.26
CA ALA A 10 -11.55 8.79 -36.15
C ALA A 10 -12.59 8.57 -35.04
N LEU A 11 -13.88 8.44 -35.42
CA LEU A 11 -14.96 8.14 -34.47
C LEU A 11 -14.75 6.80 -33.75
N HIS A 12 -14.33 5.77 -34.47
CA HIS A 12 -14.04 4.46 -33.89
C HIS A 12 -12.87 4.53 -32.90
N THR A 13 -11.78 5.21 -33.25
CA THR A 13 -10.65 5.39 -32.34
C THR A 13 -11.01 6.19 -31.10
N LEU A 14 -11.91 7.17 -31.21
CA LEU A 14 -12.41 7.94 -30.08
C LEU A 14 -13.21 7.03 -29.13
N ALA A 15 -14.12 6.21 -29.67
CA ALA A 15 -14.88 5.25 -28.88
C ALA A 15 -13.96 4.27 -28.13
N LEU A 16 -12.97 3.70 -28.81
CA LEU A 16 -11.98 2.80 -28.19
C LEU A 16 -11.17 3.50 -27.09
N ALA A 17 -10.72 4.73 -27.32
CA ALA A 17 -9.97 5.49 -26.33
C ALA A 17 -10.83 5.79 -25.09
N HIS A 18 -12.11 6.10 -25.29
CA HIS A 18 -13.04 6.33 -24.20
C HIS A 18 -13.24 5.08 -23.34
N ASP A 19 -13.45 3.93 -23.96
CA ASP A 19 -13.64 2.66 -23.25
C ASP A 19 -12.37 2.26 -22.47
N ALA A 20 -11.20 2.44 -23.08
CA ALA A 20 -9.91 2.19 -22.41
C ALA A 20 -9.71 3.10 -21.19
N ILE A 21 -10.15 4.37 -21.24
CA ILE A 21 -10.08 5.29 -20.09
C ILE A 21 -11.01 4.83 -18.97
N ILE A 22 -12.22 4.36 -19.30
CA ILE A 22 -13.17 3.85 -18.30
C ILE A 22 -12.62 2.60 -17.63
N GLU A 23 -12.10 1.65 -18.42
CA GLU A 23 -11.49 0.42 -17.90
C GLU A 23 -10.31 0.72 -16.97
N ALA A 24 -9.40 1.60 -17.41
CA ALA A 24 -8.26 2.01 -16.60
C ALA A 24 -8.69 2.66 -15.28
N ARG A 25 -9.74 3.50 -15.31
CA ARG A 25 -10.30 4.11 -14.09
C ARG A 25 -10.92 3.07 -13.18
N ALA A 26 -11.68 2.12 -13.70
CA ALA A 26 -12.29 1.05 -12.91
C ALA A 26 -11.23 0.17 -12.22
N PHE A 27 -10.15 -0.15 -12.93
CA PHE A 27 -9.02 -0.88 -12.35
C PHE A 27 -8.32 -0.06 -11.26
N GLN A 28 -8.01 1.20 -11.52
CA GLN A 28 -7.35 2.08 -10.56
C GLN A 28 -8.19 2.29 -9.31
N THR A 29 -9.50 2.52 -9.45
CA THR A 29 -10.40 2.72 -8.30
C THR A 29 -10.50 1.47 -7.45
N TYR A 30 -10.48 0.26 -8.04
CA TYR A 30 -10.46 -0.98 -7.26
C TYR A 30 -9.28 -1.04 -6.29
N TYR A 31 -8.06 -0.72 -6.74
CA TYR A 31 -6.88 -0.72 -5.86
C TYR A 31 -6.79 0.53 -4.98
N ALA A 32 -7.22 1.69 -5.46
CA ALA A 32 -7.24 2.92 -4.66
C ALA A 32 -8.25 2.84 -3.50
N ASN A 33 -9.36 2.13 -3.71
CA ASN A 33 -10.38 1.89 -2.69
C ASN A 33 -10.03 0.74 -1.75
N GLN A 34 -8.99 -0.06 -2.04
CA GLN A 34 -8.47 -0.99 -1.05
C GLN A 34 -7.89 -0.18 0.10
N GLY A 35 -8.64 -0.12 1.20
CA GLY A 35 -8.18 0.45 2.44
C GLY A 35 -6.95 -0.28 2.98
N ARG A 36 -6.33 0.30 4.02
CA ARG A 36 -5.31 -0.41 4.78
C ARG A 36 -5.93 -1.69 5.33
N ARG A 37 -5.24 -2.83 5.16
CA ARG A 37 -5.61 -4.05 5.88
C ARG A 37 -5.58 -3.75 7.37
N ALA A 38 -6.54 -4.30 8.12
CA ALA A 38 -6.48 -4.26 9.56
C ALA A 38 -5.15 -4.87 10.02
N ASP A 39 -4.57 -4.29 11.06
CA ASP A 39 -3.37 -4.85 11.67
C ASP A 39 -3.66 -6.29 12.11
N PRO A 40 -2.71 -7.23 11.91
CA PRO A 40 -2.89 -8.60 12.34
C PRO A 40 -3.09 -8.65 13.84
N LYS A 41 -4.02 -9.50 14.31
CA LYS A 41 -4.14 -9.80 15.73
C LYS A 41 -2.89 -10.53 16.17
N LEU A 42 -2.29 -10.06 17.25
CA LEU A 42 -1.07 -10.62 17.81
C LEU A 42 -1.45 -11.45 19.03
N ALA A 43 -0.98 -12.69 19.09
CA ALA A 43 -1.26 -13.61 20.18
C ALA A 43 -0.07 -13.75 21.14
N ASP A 44 -0.34 -14.27 22.33
CA ASP A 44 0.71 -14.67 23.27
C ASP A 44 1.68 -15.65 22.63
N GLY A 45 2.98 -15.38 22.77
CA GLY A 45 4.05 -16.18 22.16
C GLY A 45 4.47 -15.74 20.75
N ASP A 46 3.74 -14.84 20.09
CA ASP A 46 4.18 -14.28 18.80
C ASP A 46 5.46 -13.46 18.96
N LEU A 47 6.35 -13.58 17.97
CA LEU A 47 7.61 -12.85 17.91
C LEU A 47 7.44 -11.55 17.12
N VAL A 48 7.51 -10.41 17.82
CA VAL A 48 7.26 -9.08 17.23
C VAL A 48 8.44 -8.15 17.36
N TYR A 49 8.59 -7.28 16.35
CA TYR A 49 9.55 -6.19 16.33
C TYR A 49 8.96 -4.93 16.98
N VAL A 50 9.69 -4.36 17.95
CA VAL A 50 9.25 -3.15 18.65
C VAL A 50 9.94 -1.91 18.07
N SER A 51 9.16 -0.86 17.80
CA SER A 51 9.68 0.42 17.30
C SER A 51 10.58 1.10 18.34
N THR A 52 11.71 1.63 17.89
CA THR A 52 12.65 2.35 18.75
C THR A 52 12.27 3.80 19.01
N THR A 53 11.19 4.32 18.43
CA THR A 53 10.74 5.71 18.57
C THR A 53 10.55 6.12 20.04
N ASN A 54 10.02 5.23 20.87
CA ASN A 54 9.73 5.50 22.29
C ASN A 54 10.66 4.74 23.25
N LEU A 55 11.72 4.11 22.74
CA LEU A 55 12.66 3.32 23.54
C LEU A 55 13.92 4.11 23.87
N LYS A 56 14.38 3.99 25.12
CA LYS A 56 15.68 4.53 25.55
C LYS A 56 16.79 3.58 25.08
N LEU A 57 17.33 3.86 23.90
CA LEU A 57 18.49 3.15 23.36
C LEU A 57 19.79 3.56 24.07
N PRO A 58 20.83 2.70 24.08
CA PRO A 58 22.10 2.98 24.75
C PRO A 58 22.71 4.29 24.23
N LYS A 59 23.16 5.14 25.17
CA LYS A 59 23.75 6.45 24.88
C LYS A 59 25.08 6.28 24.14
N GLY A 60 25.41 7.23 23.27
CA GLY A 60 26.72 7.28 22.58
C GLY A 60 26.74 6.76 21.14
N ARG A 61 25.59 6.44 20.54
CA ARG A 61 25.49 6.13 19.11
C ARG A 61 24.75 7.23 18.36
N ALA A 62 25.23 7.59 17.17
CA ALA A 62 24.53 8.50 16.29
C ALA A 62 23.13 7.95 15.95
N THR A 63 22.10 8.78 16.08
CA THR A 63 20.70 8.40 15.84
C THR A 63 20.46 7.82 14.44
N LYS A 64 21.25 8.24 13.46
CA LYS A 64 21.22 7.74 12.08
C LYS A 64 21.59 6.25 11.94
N LEU A 65 22.38 5.72 12.87
CA LEU A 65 22.85 4.31 12.85
C LEU A 65 22.10 3.42 13.83
N LEU A 66 21.04 3.91 14.48
CA LEU A 66 20.20 3.08 15.32
C LEU A 66 19.17 2.35 14.46
N PRO A 67 18.90 1.07 14.77
CA PRO A 67 17.86 0.34 14.06
C PRO A 67 16.49 0.96 14.37
N LYS A 68 15.61 1.01 13.37
CA LYS A 68 14.23 1.51 13.54
C LYS A 68 13.38 0.57 14.40
N TYR A 69 13.71 -0.71 14.38
CA TYR A 69 13.06 -1.75 15.17
C TYR A 69 14.09 -2.62 15.89
N VAL A 70 13.77 -3.07 17.09
CA VAL A 70 14.62 -3.96 17.89
C VAL A 70 13.90 -5.28 18.12
N GLY A 71 14.67 -6.38 17.96
CA GLY A 71 14.39 -7.76 18.39
C GLY A 71 13.09 -8.39 17.90
N PRO A 72 13.06 -9.70 17.61
CA PRO A 72 11.83 -10.45 17.82
C PRO A 72 11.66 -10.68 19.33
N TYR A 73 10.71 -9.98 19.95
CA TYR A 73 10.33 -10.20 21.34
C TYR A 73 9.05 -11.05 21.39
N PRO A 74 8.97 -12.05 22.29
CA PRO A 74 7.73 -12.78 22.49
C PRO A 74 6.72 -11.90 23.23
N ILE A 75 5.46 -11.94 22.81
CA ILE A 75 4.36 -11.32 23.55
C ILE A 75 4.06 -12.18 24.79
N VAL A 76 4.18 -11.57 25.97
CA VAL A 76 3.98 -12.26 27.25
C VAL A 76 2.51 -12.35 27.62
N LYS A 77 1.75 -11.30 27.29
CA LYS A 77 0.32 -11.22 27.55
C LYS A 77 -0.33 -10.22 26.61
N GLU A 78 -1.37 -10.64 25.91
CA GLU A 78 -2.26 -9.80 25.12
C GLU A 78 -3.09 -8.95 26.07
N HIS A 79 -2.90 -7.64 25.98
CA HIS A 79 -3.79 -6.67 26.59
C HIS A 79 -4.66 -6.10 25.48
N GLY A 80 -5.89 -6.62 25.36
CA GLY A 80 -6.92 -6.00 24.53
C GLY A 80 -7.31 -4.63 25.11
N GLU A 81 -7.72 -3.72 24.24
CA GLU A 81 -8.37 -2.46 24.67
C GLU A 81 -9.75 -2.71 25.28
#